data_AF-A0AA88Y003-F1
#
_entry.id   AF-A0AA88Y003-F1
#
_cell.length_a   1.000
_cell.length_b   1.000
_cell.length_c   1.000
_cell.angle_alpha   90.00
_cell.angle_beta   90.00
_cell.angle_gamma   90.00
#
_symmetry.space_group_name_H-M   'P 1'
#
loop_
_entity.id
_entity.type
_entity.pdbx_description
1 polymer ?
#
loop_
_entity_poly.entity_id
_entity_poly.type
_entity_poly.pdbx_seq_one_letter_code
_entity_poly.pdbx_strand_id
1 'polypeptide(L)'
;MVPILSDLPLYSMEEPKKTNCETCYRRGENKKAEVMCLNCRIRFCEECKDDHLSEESSKEHDVDEFKESFITEPESSSDEEDDNYENDFHEEVYTEEFRTISLKMVKDCTECQIRTVNLMSQDKFLVADSANMQLKVFEKDLRLRVSTPFPTEFCCIACIDDETVLSVWQETLVYWRLEPYECLKIRDVKLKHVGYAVNTNGQDIAVLESADSFVEFFDLDLKLKNSVDLASICNGKPGYAITLDSQENRFYISDRDYDSGTKLLCISFSGQVLWSCAIPASVGGILEYRDHILVVSIGYSRIHKVTREGQDCRGLHKGHWSVSL
;
A
#
# COMPACT_ATOMS: atom_id res chain seq x y z
N MET A 1 9.33 16.26 41.41
CA MET A 1 8.11 16.44 42.23
C MET A 1 7.44 17.75 41.78
N VAL A 2 6.67 17.68 40.69
CA VAL A 2 5.85 18.67 39.96
C VAL A 2 5.03 17.82 38.94
N PRO A 3 3.76 18.14 38.62
CA PRO A 3 2.63 17.31 39.03
C PRO A 3 2.02 16.44 37.92
N ILE A 4 1.26 15.45 38.40
CA ILE A 4 0.27 14.65 37.68
C ILE A 4 -0.87 15.59 37.24
N LEU A 5 -1.11 15.68 35.94
CA LEU A 5 -2.38 16.15 35.39
C LEU A 5 -3.13 14.91 34.89
N SER A 6 -4.15 14.55 35.67
CA SER A 6 -5.19 13.61 35.34
C SER A 6 -6.25 14.29 34.46
N ASP A 7 -7.01 13.44 33.77
CA ASP A 7 -8.38 13.65 33.29
C ASP A 7 -8.56 14.47 31.99
N LEU A 8 -8.40 13.78 30.87
CA LEU A 8 -9.22 14.01 29.68
C LEU A 8 -9.99 12.72 29.35
N PRO A 9 -11.28 12.81 28.97
CA PRO A 9 -12.11 11.64 28.74
C PRO A 9 -11.59 10.85 27.53
N LEU A 10 -11.33 9.56 27.74
CA LEU A 10 -11.21 8.57 26.68
C LEU A 10 -12.53 8.55 25.90
N TYR A 11 -12.56 9.23 24.76
CA TYR A 11 -13.53 8.90 23.72
C TYR A 11 -13.16 7.51 23.21
N SER A 12 -13.92 6.52 23.66
CA SER A 12 -14.01 5.21 23.02
C SER A 12 -14.53 5.43 21.60
N MET A 13 -13.63 5.60 20.64
CA MET A 13 -13.96 5.40 19.24
C MET A 13 -13.93 3.89 19.02
N GLU A 14 -15.06 3.23 19.29
CA GLU A 14 -15.28 1.89 18.76
C GLU A 14 -15.11 1.98 17.24
N GLU A 15 -14.16 1.21 16.70
CA GLU A 15 -13.96 1.12 15.26
C GLU A 15 -15.27 0.66 14.60
N PRO A 16 -15.77 1.34 13.55
CA PRO A 16 -16.96 0.88 12.86
C PRO A 16 -16.60 -0.40 12.10
N LYS A 17 -17.18 -1.52 12.55
CA LYS A 17 -17.24 -2.78 11.81
C LYS A 17 -17.63 -2.47 10.36
N LYS A 18 -16.87 -2.99 9.38
CA LYS A 18 -17.00 -2.75 7.92
C LYS A 18 -18.31 -3.30 7.33
N THR A 19 -19.45 -2.83 7.81
CA THR A 19 -20.81 -3.20 7.40
C THR A 19 -21.66 -1.97 7.07
N ASN A 20 -21.06 -0.79 6.91
CA ASN A 20 -21.79 0.47 6.75
C ASN A 20 -21.92 0.93 5.30
N CYS A 21 -22.98 1.68 5.03
CA CYS A 21 -23.21 2.39 3.79
C CYS A 21 -22.09 3.41 3.55
N GLU A 22 -21.43 3.33 2.40
CA GLU A 22 -20.25 4.12 2.09
C GLU A 22 -20.58 5.61 1.89
N THR A 23 -21.76 5.89 1.31
CA THR A 23 -22.27 7.25 1.13
C THR A 23 -22.65 7.90 2.45
N CYS A 24 -23.35 7.18 3.34
CA CYS A 24 -23.69 7.66 4.68
C CYS A 24 -22.43 7.90 5.52
N TYR A 25 -21.45 6.99 5.46
CA TYR A 25 -20.19 7.15 6.17
C TYR A 25 -19.47 8.45 5.77
N ARG A 26 -19.43 8.78 4.48
CA ARG A 26 -18.84 10.04 3.99
C ARG A 26 -19.59 11.29 4.46
N ARG A 27 -20.88 11.16 4.78
CA ARG A 27 -21.70 12.22 5.38
C ARG A 27 -21.57 12.28 6.91
N GLY A 28 -20.75 11.42 7.52
CA GLY A 28 -20.60 11.31 8.97
C GLY A 28 -21.73 10.53 9.64
N GLU A 29 -22.52 9.80 8.87
CA GLU A 29 -23.63 8.97 9.35
C GLU A 29 -23.22 7.51 9.45
N ASN A 30 -23.74 6.81 10.47
CA ASN A 30 -23.45 5.40 10.71
C ASN A 30 -24.67 4.54 10.35
N LYS A 31 -24.98 4.42 9.05
CA LYS A 31 -26.04 3.53 8.53
C LYS A 31 -25.45 2.20 8.06
N LYS A 32 -26.08 1.08 8.41
CA LYS A 32 -25.72 -0.26 7.93
C LYS A 32 -25.98 -0.36 6.43
N ALA A 33 -25.08 -1.03 5.71
CA ALA A 33 -25.28 -1.39 4.31
C ALA A 33 -26.06 -2.69 4.21
N GLU A 34 -27.02 -2.72 3.30
CA GLU A 34 -27.91 -3.86 3.07
C GLU A 34 -27.70 -4.45 1.67
N VAL A 35 -27.09 -3.68 0.77
CA VAL A 35 -26.82 -4.08 -0.60
C VAL A 35 -25.42 -3.69 -1.05
N MET A 36 -24.92 -4.41 -2.05
CA MET A 36 -23.72 -4.07 -2.78
C MET A 36 -24.05 -3.92 -4.27
N CYS A 37 -23.70 -2.78 -4.86
CA CYS A 37 -23.68 -2.64 -6.30
C CYS A 37 -22.54 -3.49 -6.88
N LEU A 38 -22.82 -4.45 -7.75
CA LEU A 38 -21.85 -5.39 -8.31
C LEU A 38 -20.93 -4.74 -9.34
N ASN A 39 -21.38 -3.66 -9.98
CA ASN A 39 -20.61 -2.92 -10.98
C ASN A 39 -19.64 -1.94 -10.30
N CYS A 40 -20.13 -1.10 -9.37
CA CYS A 40 -19.31 -0.15 -8.63
C CYS A 40 -18.60 -0.75 -7.40
N ARG A 41 -19.08 -1.90 -6.92
CA ARG A 41 -18.63 -2.55 -5.67
C ARG A 41 -18.74 -1.66 -4.43
N ILE A 42 -19.65 -0.69 -4.46
CA ILE A 42 -19.96 0.21 -3.34
C ILE A 42 -21.10 -0.42 -2.52
N ARG A 43 -20.98 -0.32 -1.20
CA ARG A 43 -22.00 -0.78 -0.26
C ARG A 43 -22.95 0.35 0.06
N PHE A 44 -24.25 0.08 -0.07
CA PHE A 44 -25.28 1.07 0.17
C PHE A 44 -26.28 0.56 1.21
N CYS A 45 -26.86 1.47 1.99
CA CYS A 45 -28.18 1.25 2.55
C CYS A 45 -29.23 1.33 1.42
N GLU A 46 -30.47 0.95 1.67
CA GLU A 46 -31.52 1.02 0.65
C GLU A 46 -31.66 2.42 0.02
N GLU A 47 -31.66 3.47 0.84
CA GLU A 47 -31.78 4.85 0.36
C GLU A 47 -30.63 5.23 -0.60
N CYS A 48 -29.38 4.96 -0.21
CA CYS A 48 -28.23 5.31 -1.05
C CYS A 48 -28.09 4.40 -2.27
N LYS A 49 -28.71 3.20 -2.27
CA LYS A 49 -28.80 2.33 -3.44
C LYS A 49 -29.67 2.99 -4.50
N ASP A 50 -30.82 3.49 -4.11
CA ASP A 50 -31.77 4.09 -5.04
C ASP A 50 -31.22 5.40 -5.61
N ASP A 51 -30.55 6.21 -4.78
CA ASP A 51 -29.78 7.37 -5.26
C ASP A 51 -28.73 6.95 -6.29
N HIS A 52 -27.93 5.92 -5.98
CA HIS A 52 -26.89 5.38 -6.87
C HIS A 52 -27.45 4.86 -8.20
N LEU A 53 -28.59 4.16 -8.19
CA LEU A 53 -29.23 3.64 -9.41
C LEU A 53 -30.02 4.71 -10.18
N SER A 54 -30.25 5.89 -9.59
CA SER A 54 -30.91 7.01 -10.27
C SER A 54 -29.98 7.78 -11.22
N GLU A 55 -28.67 7.73 -10.98
CA GLU A 55 -27.64 8.38 -11.81
C GLU A 55 -27.52 7.69 -13.19
N GLU A 56 -27.41 8.47 -14.27
CA GLU A 56 -27.36 7.94 -15.65
C GLU A 56 -26.22 6.93 -15.88
N SER A 57 -25.09 7.13 -15.21
CA SER A 57 -23.92 6.25 -15.28
C SER A 57 -24.08 4.90 -14.59
N SER A 58 -25.12 4.72 -13.79
CA SER A 58 -25.28 3.54 -12.91
C SER A 58 -26.68 2.93 -12.92
N LYS A 59 -27.59 3.41 -13.77
CA LYS A 59 -28.94 2.84 -13.96
C LYS A 59 -28.97 1.35 -14.30
N GLU A 60 -27.94 0.85 -14.99
CA GLU A 60 -27.84 -0.55 -15.42
C GLU A 60 -26.94 -1.39 -14.49
N HIS A 61 -26.61 -0.89 -13.30
CA HIS A 61 -25.77 -1.63 -12.38
C HIS A 61 -26.55 -2.71 -11.63
N ASP A 62 -25.99 -3.91 -11.58
CA ASP A 62 -26.55 -5.01 -10.81
C ASP A 62 -26.30 -4.78 -9.32
N VAL A 63 -27.21 -5.23 -8.45
CA VAL A 63 -27.08 -5.15 -6.99
C VAL A 63 -27.29 -6.54 -6.36
N ASP A 64 -26.57 -6.82 -5.28
CA ASP A 64 -26.66 -8.05 -4.50
C ASP A 64 -26.97 -7.72 -3.03
N GLU A 65 -27.97 -8.40 -2.46
CA GLU A 65 -28.45 -8.19 -1.09
C GLU A 65 -27.63 -9.03 -0.11
N PHE A 66 -27.25 -8.44 1.02
CA PHE A 66 -26.62 -9.19 2.10
C PHE A 66 -27.69 -10.06 2.80
N LYS A 67 -27.78 -11.34 2.44
CA LYS A 67 -28.63 -12.30 3.15
C LYS A 67 -28.08 -12.54 4.56
N GLU A 68 -28.78 -12.09 5.59
CA GLU A 68 -28.46 -12.40 6.98
C GLU A 68 -28.64 -13.90 7.24
N SER A 69 -27.53 -14.64 7.28
CA SER A 69 -27.53 -15.99 7.88
C SER A 69 -27.48 -15.85 9.40
N PHE A 70 -28.59 -16.17 10.05
CA PHE A 70 -28.75 -16.26 11.50
C PHE A 70 -27.60 -17.07 12.12
N ILE A 71 -26.77 -16.41 12.93
CA ILE A 71 -25.98 -17.07 13.97
C ILE A 71 -26.74 -16.80 15.27
N THR A 72 -27.39 -17.85 15.77
CA THR A 72 -27.93 -17.88 17.13
C THR A 72 -26.74 -18.02 18.08
N GLU A 73 -26.63 -17.11 19.05
CA GLU A 73 -25.63 -17.19 20.12
C GLU A 73 -25.87 -18.46 20.95
N PRO A 74 -24.85 -19.30 21.24
CA PRO A 74 -25.01 -20.38 22.21
C PRO A 74 -24.91 -19.81 23.62
N GLU A 75 -25.90 -20.15 24.44
CA GLU A 75 -25.97 -19.83 25.86
C GLU A 75 -24.74 -20.37 26.62
N SER A 76 -24.24 -19.53 27.51
CA SER A 76 -23.16 -19.80 28.46
C SER A 76 -23.52 -20.94 29.42
N SER A 77 -22.65 -21.94 29.52
CA SER A 77 -22.56 -22.81 30.70
C SER A 77 -21.11 -23.00 31.12
N SER A 78 -20.95 -23.16 32.42
CA SER A 78 -19.80 -22.92 33.29
C SER A 78 -18.75 -24.04 33.36
N ASP A 79 -17.59 -23.66 33.91
CA ASP A 79 -16.57 -24.42 34.64
C ASP A 79 -15.80 -25.55 33.90
N GLU A 80 -14.49 -25.41 33.71
CA GLU A 80 -13.41 -25.88 34.60
C GLU A 80 -12.04 -25.69 33.92
N GLU A 81 -10.98 -25.67 34.74
CA GLU A 81 -9.56 -25.47 34.41
C GLU A 81 -9.01 -26.54 33.45
N ASP A 82 -8.12 -26.17 32.52
CA ASP A 82 -6.97 -27.01 32.17
C ASP A 82 -5.86 -26.22 31.45
N ASP A 83 -4.64 -26.38 31.96
CA ASP A 83 -3.39 -25.88 31.37
C ASP A 83 -3.06 -26.67 30.10
N ASN A 84 -3.03 -26.04 28.92
CA ASN A 84 -2.23 -26.58 27.82
C ASN A 84 -1.75 -25.49 26.84
N TYR A 85 -0.43 -25.26 26.84
CA TYR A 85 0.29 -24.58 25.76
C TYR A 85 0.28 -25.47 24.52
N GLU A 86 -0.69 -25.29 23.63
CA GLU A 86 -0.64 -25.90 22.28
C GLU A 86 -1.02 -24.89 21.20
N ASN A 87 -0.02 -24.58 20.37
CA ASN A 87 -0.09 -24.20 18.96
C ASN A 87 -1.47 -23.73 18.45
N ASP A 88 -1.70 -22.42 18.45
CA ASP A 88 -2.78 -21.86 17.63
C ASP A 88 -2.40 -21.97 16.14
N PHE A 89 -2.99 -22.99 15.54
CA PHE A 89 -3.12 -23.18 14.10
C PHE A 89 -3.73 -21.93 13.48
N HIS A 90 -2.97 -21.26 12.61
CA HIS A 90 -3.53 -20.31 11.66
C HIS A 90 -4.14 -21.09 10.49
N GLU A 91 -5.45 -20.90 10.29
CA GLU A 91 -6.18 -21.45 9.15
C GLU A 91 -5.70 -20.76 7.85
N GLU A 92 -4.86 -21.47 7.09
CA GLU A 92 -4.33 -21.02 5.81
C GLU A 92 -5.42 -21.13 4.74
N VAL A 93 -5.92 -19.99 4.25
CA VAL A 93 -6.76 -19.97 3.06
C VAL A 93 -5.86 -20.06 1.83
N TYR A 94 -5.80 -21.26 1.25
CA TYR A 94 -5.03 -21.56 0.03
C TYR A 94 -5.67 -20.92 -1.20
N THR A 95 -4.91 -20.05 -1.87
CA THR A 95 -4.92 -19.93 -3.32
C THR A 95 -3.48 -20.13 -3.77
N GLU A 96 -3.22 -20.99 -4.76
CA GLU A 96 -1.87 -21.46 -5.12
C GLU A 96 -0.87 -20.36 -5.54
N GLU A 97 -1.26 -19.08 -5.59
CA GLU A 97 -0.41 -18.00 -6.09
C GLU A 97 -0.07 -16.89 -5.07
N PHE A 98 -0.82 -16.70 -3.98
CA PHE A 98 -0.55 -15.60 -3.04
C PHE A 98 -0.79 -16.01 -1.59
N ARG A 99 0.25 -15.90 -0.77
CA ARG A 99 0.18 -16.07 0.70
C ARG A 99 0.21 -14.71 1.34
N THR A 100 -0.73 -14.46 2.24
CA THR A 100 -0.69 -13.26 3.08
C THR A 100 -0.09 -13.58 4.41
N ILE A 101 0.80 -12.71 4.86
CA ILE A 101 1.35 -12.78 6.20
C ILE A 101 1.17 -11.45 6.91
N SER A 102 0.59 -11.53 8.11
CA SER A 102 0.55 -10.44 9.07
C SER A 102 1.79 -10.54 9.97
N LEU A 103 2.70 -9.57 9.87
CA LEU A 103 3.87 -9.50 10.75
C LEU A 103 3.47 -8.79 12.06
N LYS A 104 3.10 -9.56 13.10
CA LYS A 104 3.00 -9.05 14.48
C LYS A 104 4.36 -9.22 15.15
N MET A 105 5.05 -8.12 15.42
CA MET A 105 6.41 -8.12 16.00
C MET A 105 6.33 -7.93 17.52
N VAL A 106 6.72 -8.96 18.28
CA VAL A 106 6.57 -9.04 19.74
C VAL A 106 7.47 -8.04 20.52
N LYS A 107 8.43 -7.39 19.86
CA LYS A 107 9.44 -6.52 20.49
C LYS A 107 9.37 -5.03 20.10
N ASP A 108 8.41 -4.64 19.29
CA ASP A 108 8.31 -3.24 18.87
C ASP A 108 7.60 -2.40 19.94
N CYS A 109 8.14 -1.22 20.22
CA CYS A 109 7.57 -0.29 21.21
C CYS A 109 6.26 0.34 20.72
N THR A 110 6.02 0.31 19.40
CA THR A 110 4.84 0.86 18.73
C THR A 110 4.38 -0.07 17.61
N GLU A 111 3.10 0.01 17.27
CA GLU A 111 2.55 -0.69 16.12
C GLU A 111 3.36 -0.31 14.85
N CYS A 112 3.81 -1.32 14.11
CA CYS A 112 4.59 -1.14 12.89
C CYS A 112 3.86 -0.24 11.89
N GLN A 113 4.55 0.75 11.32
CA GLN A 113 4.07 1.48 10.15
C GLN A 113 4.96 1.17 8.95
N ILE A 114 4.55 0.16 8.18
CA ILE A 114 5.32 -0.28 7.03
C ILE A 114 5.14 0.69 5.88
N ARG A 115 6.23 1.34 5.48
CA ARG A 115 6.27 2.27 4.33
C ARG A 115 6.65 1.60 3.04
N THR A 116 7.56 0.63 3.09
CA THR A 116 8.02 -0.06 1.88
C THR A 116 8.47 -1.47 2.20
N VAL A 117 8.26 -2.37 1.23
CA VAL A 117 8.83 -3.72 1.21
C VAL A 117 9.61 -3.85 -0.10
N ASN A 118 10.87 -4.25 -0.01
CA ASN A 118 11.75 -4.44 -1.16
C ASN A 118 12.26 -5.87 -1.20
N LEU A 119 12.35 -6.45 -2.40
CA LEU A 119 13.03 -7.72 -2.60
C LEU A 119 14.55 -7.47 -2.64
N MET A 120 15.28 -8.30 -1.91
CA MET A 120 16.74 -8.35 -1.92
C MET A 120 17.18 -9.64 -2.62
N SER A 121 18.48 -9.85 -2.80
CA SER A 121 19.02 -11.10 -3.32
C SER A 121 18.77 -12.27 -2.36
N GLN A 122 18.87 -13.51 -2.87
CA GLN A 122 18.77 -14.75 -2.07
C GLN A 122 17.44 -14.94 -1.32
N ASP A 123 16.31 -14.59 -1.95
CA ASP A 123 14.97 -14.70 -1.36
C ASP A 123 14.78 -13.95 -0.03
N LYS A 124 15.53 -12.87 0.19
CA LYS A 124 15.34 -11.97 1.33
C LYS A 124 14.45 -10.80 0.93
N PHE A 125 13.84 -10.17 1.93
CA PHE A 125 13.15 -8.91 1.73
C PHE A 125 13.43 -7.93 2.86
N LEU A 126 13.54 -6.67 2.49
CA LEU A 126 13.71 -5.53 3.38
C LEU A 126 12.34 -4.90 3.65
N VAL A 127 12.02 -4.70 4.92
CA VAL A 127 10.82 -4.00 5.38
C VAL A 127 11.25 -2.71 6.06
N ALA A 128 10.72 -1.58 5.60
CA ALA A 128 10.97 -0.27 6.16
C ALA A 128 9.82 0.12 7.10
N ASP A 129 10.08 0.11 8.40
CA ASP A 129 9.13 0.42 9.46
C ASP A 129 9.37 1.83 10.00
N SER A 130 8.56 2.79 9.57
CA SER A 130 8.77 4.20 9.91
C SER A 130 8.36 4.54 11.34
N ALA A 131 7.43 3.81 11.95
CA ALA A 131 7.01 4.09 13.32
C ALA A 131 8.12 3.75 14.31
N ASN A 132 8.80 2.62 14.09
CA ASN A 132 9.92 2.19 14.92
C ASN A 132 11.28 2.65 14.37
N MET A 133 11.32 3.37 13.25
CA MET A 133 12.54 3.90 12.63
C MET A 133 13.58 2.80 12.36
N GLN A 134 13.14 1.70 11.76
CA GLN A 134 13.95 0.50 11.56
C GLN A 134 13.84 -0.04 10.14
N LEU A 135 14.94 -0.61 9.66
CA LEU A 135 14.99 -1.47 8.50
C LEU A 135 15.14 -2.92 8.96
N LYS A 136 14.20 -3.76 8.57
CA LYS A 136 14.10 -5.16 9.00
C LYS A 136 14.33 -6.06 7.79
N VAL A 137 15.35 -6.91 7.84
CA VAL A 137 15.63 -7.91 6.81
C VAL A 137 15.06 -9.24 7.24
N PHE A 138 14.25 -9.83 6.39
CA PHE A 138 13.66 -11.14 6.58
C PHE A 138 14.17 -12.12 5.53
N GLU A 139 14.28 -13.38 5.92
CA GLU A 139 14.45 -14.50 5.00
C GLU A 139 13.11 -14.86 4.35
N LYS A 140 13.15 -15.69 3.30
CA LYS A 140 11.95 -16.16 2.57
C LYS A 140 10.87 -16.79 3.45
N ASP A 141 11.31 -17.49 4.48
CA ASP A 141 10.45 -18.14 5.48
C ASP A 141 9.89 -17.14 6.50
N LEU A 142 10.12 -15.83 6.28
CA LEU A 142 9.64 -14.70 7.07
C LEU A 142 10.30 -14.64 8.45
N ARG A 143 11.39 -15.36 8.65
CA ARG A 143 12.20 -15.22 9.84
C ARG A 143 12.99 -13.92 9.76
N LEU A 144 12.81 -13.08 10.78
CA LEU A 144 13.61 -11.87 10.95
C LEU A 144 15.09 -12.25 11.12
N ARG A 145 15.93 -11.76 10.22
CA ARG A 145 17.39 -11.96 10.25
C ARG A 145 18.09 -10.83 10.99
N VAL A 146 17.74 -9.60 10.62
CA VAL A 146 18.37 -8.37 11.11
C VAL A 146 17.31 -7.30 11.29
N SER A 147 17.42 -6.51 12.35
CA SER A 147 16.71 -5.24 12.51
C SER A 147 17.74 -4.15 12.77
N THR A 148 17.87 -3.23 11.83
CA THR A 148 18.85 -2.15 11.84
C THR A 148 18.13 -0.83 12.11
N PRO A 149 18.51 -0.07 13.15
CA PRO A 149 18.01 1.29 13.36
C PRO A 149 18.34 2.18 12.15
N PHE A 150 17.37 2.97 11.71
CA PHE A 150 17.56 3.94 10.64
C PHE A 150 17.72 5.35 11.23
N PRO A 151 18.75 6.12 10.80
CA PRO A 151 19.18 7.30 11.54
C PRO A 151 18.30 8.55 11.34
N THR A 152 17.39 8.54 10.36
CA THR A 152 16.54 9.69 10.01
C THR A 152 15.15 9.25 9.63
N GLU A 153 14.18 10.16 9.65
CA GLU A 153 12.86 9.85 9.09
C GLU A 153 12.98 9.55 7.59
N PHE A 154 12.06 8.76 7.06
CA PHE A 154 12.00 8.39 5.66
C PHE A 154 10.55 8.22 5.20
N CYS A 155 10.26 8.64 3.96
CA CYS A 155 8.97 8.38 3.33
C CYS A 155 8.94 7.01 2.64
N CYS A 156 10.06 6.65 2.00
CA CYS A 156 10.20 5.45 1.19
C CYS A 156 11.67 5.02 1.14
N ILE A 157 11.89 3.70 1.03
CA ILE A 157 13.20 3.09 0.88
C ILE A 157 13.21 2.25 -0.40
N ALA A 158 14.25 2.35 -1.21
CA ALA A 158 14.50 1.44 -2.33
C ALA A 158 15.80 0.68 -2.12
N CYS A 159 15.84 -0.61 -2.46
CA CYS A 159 17.08 -1.39 -2.45
C CYS A 159 17.79 -1.25 -3.79
N ILE A 160 19.10 -1.00 -3.76
CA ILE A 160 19.96 -1.10 -4.94
C ILE A 160 20.55 -2.50 -5.02
N ASP A 161 21.05 -2.98 -3.89
CA ASP A 161 21.59 -4.31 -3.68
C ASP A 161 21.40 -4.73 -2.21
N ASP A 162 22.04 -5.82 -1.80
CA ASP A 162 21.88 -6.38 -0.44
C ASP A 162 22.51 -5.50 0.66
N GLU A 163 23.41 -4.59 0.30
CA GLU A 163 24.20 -3.78 1.21
C GLU A 163 23.90 -2.29 1.05
N THR A 164 23.12 -1.90 0.05
CA THR A 164 22.94 -0.50 -0.32
C THR A 164 21.47 -0.18 -0.55
N VAL A 165 21.01 0.87 0.13
CA VAL A 165 19.64 1.37 0.01
C VAL A 165 19.61 2.86 -0.28
N LEU A 166 18.52 3.30 -0.89
CA LEU A 166 18.17 4.69 -1.10
C LEU A 166 17.04 5.06 -0.15
N SER A 167 17.11 6.26 0.40
CA SER A 167 15.98 6.88 1.07
C SER A 167 15.68 8.23 0.48
N VAL A 168 14.42 8.64 0.60
CA VAL A 168 14.02 10.02 0.37
C VAL A 168 13.34 10.59 1.61
N TRP A 169 13.80 11.76 2.01
CA TRP A 169 13.21 12.54 3.09
C TRP A 169 13.36 14.02 2.78
N GLN A 170 12.25 14.76 2.84
CA GLN A 170 12.20 16.17 2.44
C GLN A 170 12.82 16.35 1.04
N GLU A 171 13.71 17.33 0.87
CA GLU A 171 14.39 17.66 -0.38
C GLU A 171 15.72 16.91 -0.53
N THR A 172 15.87 15.70 0.01
CA THR A 172 17.14 14.96 -0.05
C THR A 172 16.95 13.50 -0.43
N LEU A 173 17.67 13.08 -1.46
CA LEU A 173 17.87 11.68 -1.82
C LEU A 173 19.22 11.23 -1.25
N VAL A 174 19.22 10.15 -0.47
CA VAL A 174 20.39 9.69 0.27
C VAL A 174 20.71 8.23 -0.04
N TYR A 175 21.98 7.96 -0.30
CA TYR A 175 22.58 6.62 -0.35
C TYR A 175 23.03 6.19 1.04
N TRP A 176 22.63 4.99 1.43
CA TRP A 176 23.02 4.37 2.69
C TRP A 176 23.66 3.02 2.43
N ARG A 177 24.71 2.70 3.21
CA ARG A 177 25.16 1.34 3.40
C ARG A 177 24.40 0.72 4.56
N LEU A 178 23.77 -0.41 4.32
CA LEU A 178 23.10 -1.23 5.31
C LEU A 178 24.13 -2.15 5.97
N GLU A 179 24.42 -1.88 7.24
CA GLU A 179 25.19 -2.79 8.10
C GLU A 179 24.22 -3.51 9.06
N PRO A 180 24.63 -4.64 9.68
CA PRO A 180 23.75 -5.40 10.57
C PRO A 180 23.20 -4.64 11.77
N TYR A 181 23.84 -3.53 12.18
CA TYR A 181 23.49 -2.79 13.39
C TYR A 181 23.41 -1.28 13.21
N GLU A 182 23.78 -0.76 12.03
CA GLU A 182 23.67 0.66 11.71
C GLU A 182 23.48 0.88 10.20
N CYS A 183 22.97 2.05 9.82
CA CYS A 183 22.97 2.50 8.43
C CYS A 183 23.93 3.68 8.28
N LEU A 184 24.91 3.54 7.39
CA LEU A 184 25.94 4.54 7.17
C LEU A 184 25.62 5.38 5.94
N LYS A 185 25.50 6.70 6.11
CA LYS A 185 25.33 7.61 4.98
C LYS A 185 26.59 7.58 4.10
N ILE A 186 26.44 7.23 2.83
CA ILE A 186 27.54 7.22 1.86
C ILE A 186 27.63 8.57 1.15
N ARG A 187 26.50 9.03 0.62
CA ARG A 187 26.38 10.29 -0.14
C ARG A 187 24.91 10.71 -0.25
N ASP A 188 24.68 11.95 -0.64
CA ASP A 188 23.36 12.50 -0.88
C ASP A 188 23.37 13.56 -1.97
N VAL A 189 22.19 13.85 -2.48
CA VAL A 189 21.95 14.96 -3.40
C VAL A 189 20.71 15.72 -2.93
N LYS A 190 20.77 17.04 -3.05
CA LYS A 190 19.61 17.90 -2.82
C LYS A 190 18.68 17.79 -4.03
N LEU A 191 17.45 17.39 -3.75
CA LEU A 191 16.35 17.40 -4.70
C LEU A 191 15.84 18.82 -4.90
N LYS A 192 15.18 19.05 -6.03
CA LYS A 192 14.57 20.34 -6.30
C LYS A 192 13.33 20.56 -5.45
N HIS A 193 12.58 19.50 -5.15
CA HIS A 193 11.35 19.53 -4.37
C HIS A 193 11.30 18.41 -3.32
N VAL A 194 10.23 18.35 -2.54
CA VAL A 194 10.06 17.32 -1.49
C VAL A 194 9.71 15.98 -2.13
N GLY A 195 10.65 15.03 -2.02
CA GLY A 195 10.46 13.67 -2.50
C GLY A 195 9.58 12.82 -1.59
N TYR A 196 8.78 11.95 -2.21
CA TYR A 196 7.75 11.14 -1.55
C TYR A 196 7.98 9.64 -1.73
N ALA A 197 8.39 9.23 -2.92
CA ALA A 197 8.72 7.85 -3.22
C ALA A 197 10.03 7.79 -4.01
N VAL A 198 10.76 6.70 -3.80
CA VAL A 198 11.99 6.40 -4.54
C VAL A 198 11.93 4.97 -5.04
N ASN A 199 12.38 4.73 -6.26
CA ASN A 199 12.53 3.39 -6.83
C ASN A 199 13.78 3.33 -7.71
N THR A 200 14.29 2.12 -7.95
CA THR A 200 15.41 1.88 -8.86
C THR A 200 15.20 0.59 -9.64
N ASN A 201 15.70 0.56 -10.87
CA ASN A 201 15.81 -0.66 -11.69
C ASN A 201 17.27 -1.18 -11.76
N GLY A 202 18.15 -0.69 -10.88
CA GLY A 202 19.58 -1.04 -10.87
C GLY A 202 20.43 -0.29 -11.90
N GLN A 203 19.83 0.59 -12.71
CA GLN A 203 20.55 1.49 -13.63
C GLN A 203 20.21 2.95 -13.36
N ASP A 204 18.93 3.20 -13.14
CA ASP A 204 18.37 4.51 -12.88
C ASP A 204 17.67 4.54 -11.52
N ILE A 205 17.59 5.74 -10.96
CA ILE A 205 16.86 6.05 -9.74
C ILE A 205 15.77 7.03 -10.13
N ALA A 206 14.53 6.75 -9.76
CA ALA A 206 13.42 7.68 -9.90
C ALA A 206 12.96 8.15 -8.54
N VAL A 207 12.80 9.48 -8.40
CA VAL A 207 12.20 10.12 -7.24
C VAL A 207 10.91 10.80 -7.67
N LEU A 208 9.80 10.41 -7.04
CA LEU A 208 8.51 11.06 -7.22
C LEU A 208 8.37 12.18 -6.19
N GLU A 209 8.16 13.41 -6.65
CA GLU A 209 8.11 14.62 -5.83
C GLU A 209 6.66 15.09 -5.61
N SER A 210 6.32 15.37 -4.35
CA SER A 210 4.94 15.54 -3.88
C SER A 210 4.29 16.89 -4.20
N ALA A 211 5.03 17.99 -4.11
CA ALA A 211 4.47 19.34 -4.18
C ALA A 211 4.16 19.76 -5.62
N ASP A 212 4.97 19.30 -6.57
CA ASP A 212 4.99 19.85 -7.92
C ASP A 212 4.72 18.81 -9.01
N SER A 213 4.37 17.58 -8.61
CA SER A 213 4.04 16.48 -9.54
C SER A 213 5.17 16.22 -10.54
N PHE A 214 6.42 16.15 -10.07
CA PHE A 214 7.57 15.78 -10.91
C PHE A 214 8.06 14.38 -10.61
N VAL A 215 8.68 13.76 -11.61
CA VAL A 215 9.62 12.65 -11.41
C VAL A 215 10.99 13.12 -11.82
N GLU A 216 11.96 13.07 -10.91
CA GLU A 216 13.37 13.29 -11.22
C GLU A 216 14.07 11.93 -11.38
N PHE A 217 14.88 11.80 -12.43
CA PHE A 217 15.65 10.60 -12.70
C PHE A 217 17.14 10.87 -12.53
N PHE A 218 17.81 10.00 -11.80
CA PHE A 218 19.24 10.07 -11.53
C PHE A 218 19.92 8.81 -12.02
N ASP A 219 21.19 8.93 -12.40
CA ASP A 219 22.06 7.75 -12.44
C ASP A 219 22.38 7.25 -11.03
N LEU A 220 23.01 6.08 -10.93
CA LEU A 220 23.45 5.55 -9.64
C LEU A 220 24.46 6.47 -8.93
N ASP A 221 25.13 7.37 -9.66
CA ASP A 221 26.03 8.37 -9.11
C ASP A 221 25.35 9.63 -8.56
N LEU A 222 24.01 9.61 -8.45
CA LEU A 222 23.18 10.74 -8.04
C LEU A 222 23.29 11.96 -8.95
N LYS A 223 23.64 11.77 -10.22
CA LYS A 223 23.58 12.85 -11.21
C LYS A 223 22.22 12.85 -11.88
N LEU A 224 21.56 14.01 -11.85
CA LEU A 224 20.28 14.22 -12.52
C LEU A 224 20.45 14.01 -14.03
N LYS A 225 19.67 13.08 -14.60
CA LYS A 225 19.63 12.78 -16.04
C LYS A 225 18.53 13.58 -16.74
N ASN A 226 17.33 13.59 -16.15
CA ASN A 226 16.15 14.23 -16.69
C ASN A 226 15.07 14.36 -15.60
N SER A 227 14.02 15.10 -15.93
CA SER A 227 12.81 15.16 -15.13
C SER A 227 11.57 15.16 -16.03
N VAL A 228 10.44 14.70 -15.48
CA VAL A 228 9.15 14.64 -16.16
C VAL A 228 8.11 15.39 -15.33
N ASP A 229 7.40 16.33 -15.96
CA ASP A 229 6.29 17.07 -15.37
C ASP A 229 4.99 16.26 -15.49
N LEU A 230 4.57 15.65 -14.39
CA LEU A 230 3.33 14.87 -14.32
C LEU A 230 2.08 15.74 -14.22
N ALA A 231 2.17 17.03 -13.89
CA ALA A 231 0.98 17.90 -13.85
C ALA A 231 0.37 18.09 -15.24
N SER A 232 1.19 17.97 -16.29
CA SER A 232 0.74 17.99 -17.68
C SER A 232 0.23 16.64 -18.21
N ILE A 233 0.45 15.55 -17.45
CA ILE A 233 0.19 14.17 -17.87
C ILE A 233 -0.98 13.55 -17.11
N CYS A 234 -1.04 13.75 -15.80
CA CYS A 234 -2.09 13.22 -14.94
C CYS A 234 -3.35 14.09 -15.06
N ASN A 235 -4.51 13.45 -15.14
CA ASN A 235 -5.78 14.18 -15.05
C ASN A 235 -6.06 14.60 -13.60
N GLY A 236 -5.65 13.78 -12.63
CA GLY A 236 -5.72 14.05 -11.21
C GLY A 236 -4.35 14.40 -10.62
N LYS A 237 -4.11 13.93 -9.39
CA LYS A 237 -2.79 14.01 -8.77
C LYS A 237 -2.05 12.70 -9.00
N PRO A 238 -0.71 12.72 -9.22
CA PRO A 238 0.05 11.49 -9.12
C PRO A 238 -0.19 10.85 -7.75
N GLY A 239 -0.25 9.52 -7.74
CA GLY A 239 -0.35 8.75 -6.52
C GLY A 239 0.98 8.71 -5.78
N TYR A 240 1.09 7.78 -4.85
CA TYR A 240 2.19 7.75 -3.89
C TYR A 240 3.23 6.67 -4.18
N ALA A 241 3.06 5.92 -5.27
CA ALA A 241 3.92 4.82 -5.66
C ALA A 241 4.48 5.06 -7.07
N ILE A 242 5.74 4.68 -7.25
CA ILE A 242 6.44 4.67 -8.53
C ILE A 242 7.22 3.37 -8.67
N THR A 243 7.26 2.84 -9.88
CA THR A 243 8.10 1.68 -10.22
C THR A 243 8.76 1.91 -11.56
N LEU A 244 10.06 1.66 -11.64
CA LEU A 244 10.79 1.66 -12.90
C LEU A 244 10.66 0.33 -13.61
N ASP A 245 10.58 0.38 -14.93
CA ASP A 245 10.68 -0.81 -15.77
C ASP A 245 12.15 -1.29 -15.83
N SER A 246 12.36 -2.60 -15.67
CA SER A 246 13.69 -3.21 -15.66
C SER A 246 14.33 -3.38 -17.05
N GLN A 247 13.61 -3.19 -18.14
CA GLN A 247 14.07 -3.48 -19.50
C GLN A 247 14.01 -2.27 -20.45
N GLU A 248 13.13 -1.32 -20.18
CA GLU A 248 12.87 -0.16 -21.03
C GLU A 248 12.94 1.15 -20.22
N ASN A 249 13.20 2.26 -20.92
CA ASN A 249 13.23 3.60 -20.31
C ASN A 249 11.80 4.14 -20.08
N ARG A 250 11.05 3.46 -19.22
CA ARG A 250 9.68 3.79 -18.84
C ARG A 250 9.44 3.49 -17.36
N PHE A 251 8.38 4.04 -16.84
CA PHE A 251 8.01 3.92 -15.43
C PHE A 251 6.50 3.88 -15.28
N TYR A 252 6.08 3.40 -14.12
CA TYR A 252 4.68 3.19 -13.76
C TYR A 252 4.33 4.05 -12.55
N ILE A 253 3.23 4.80 -12.66
CA ILE A 253 2.63 5.55 -11.56
C ILE A 253 1.13 5.37 -11.60
N SER A 254 0.45 5.61 -10.49
CA SER A 254 -1.00 5.78 -10.50
C SER A 254 -1.37 7.23 -10.72
N ASP A 255 -2.30 7.50 -11.63
CA ASP A 255 -3.04 8.76 -11.72
C ASP A 255 -4.29 8.67 -10.85
N ARG A 256 -4.30 9.43 -9.76
CA ARG A 256 -5.38 9.45 -8.78
C ARG A 256 -6.35 10.57 -9.13
N ASP A 257 -7.31 10.20 -9.97
CA ASP A 257 -8.50 10.98 -10.23
C ASP A 257 -9.67 10.39 -9.41
N TYR A 258 -10.24 11.22 -8.52
CA TYR A 258 -11.34 10.81 -7.65
C TYR A 258 -12.70 10.87 -8.37
N ASP A 259 -12.80 11.61 -9.47
CA ASP A 259 -14.03 11.82 -10.22
C ASP A 259 -14.12 10.81 -11.37
N SER A 260 -13.03 10.60 -12.12
CA SER A 260 -13.00 9.67 -13.27
C SER A 260 -12.42 8.29 -12.98
N GLY A 261 -11.99 8.06 -11.73
CA GLY A 261 -11.39 6.81 -11.28
C GLY A 261 -9.88 6.75 -11.45
N THR A 262 -9.24 5.92 -10.63
CA THR A 262 -7.77 5.78 -10.63
C THR A 262 -7.28 4.98 -11.84
N LYS A 263 -6.15 5.38 -12.41
CA LYS A 263 -5.51 4.67 -13.52
C LYS A 263 -4.07 4.34 -13.16
N LEU A 264 -3.57 3.21 -13.66
CA LEU A 264 -2.15 2.97 -13.80
C LEU A 264 -1.70 3.57 -15.13
N LEU A 265 -0.69 4.42 -15.10
CA LEU A 265 -0.06 4.99 -16.28
C LEU A 265 1.29 4.33 -16.52
N CYS A 266 1.60 4.03 -17.78
CA CYS A 266 2.96 3.75 -18.23
C CYS A 266 3.47 4.94 -19.01
N ILE A 267 4.58 5.51 -18.55
CA ILE A 267 5.13 6.75 -19.07
C ILE A 267 6.60 6.53 -19.43
N SER A 268 7.01 6.96 -20.61
CA SER A 268 8.42 6.98 -21.00
C SER A 268 9.21 8.02 -20.20
N PHE A 269 10.55 7.88 -20.13
CA PHE A 269 11.41 8.87 -19.46
C PHE A 269 11.35 10.27 -20.12
N SER A 270 10.84 10.38 -21.35
CA SER A 270 10.56 11.66 -22.01
C SER A 270 9.19 12.27 -21.68
N GLY A 271 8.38 11.62 -20.85
CA GLY A 271 7.05 12.11 -20.46
C GLY A 271 5.91 11.74 -21.41
N GLN A 272 6.14 10.90 -22.42
CA GLN A 272 5.06 10.38 -23.27
C GLN A 272 4.32 9.25 -22.54
N VAL A 273 3.00 9.37 -22.41
CA VAL A 273 2.12 8.27 -21.98
C VAL A 273 2.09 7.20 -23.06
N LEU A 274 2.56 6.00 -22.73
CA LEU A 274 2.59 4.85 -23.64
C LEU A 274 1.26 4.11 -23.61
N TRP A 275 0.68 3.95 -22.43
CA TRP A 275 -0.66 3.40 -22.22
C TRP A 275 -1.20 3.78 -20.84
N SER A 276 -2.50 3.55 -20.64
CA SER A 276 -3.16 3.65 -19.35
C SER A 276 -4.08 2.46 -19.12
N CYS A 277 -4.17 1.98 -17.88
CA CYS A 277 -5.06 0.90 -17.47
C CYS A 277 -5.90 1.37 -16.29
N ALA A 278 -7.23 1.24 -16.37
CA ALA A 278 -8.09 1.58 -15.25
C ALA A 278 -7.81 0.62 -14.07
N ILE A 279 -7.63 1.18 -12.88
CA ILE A 279 -7.53 0.41 -11.64
C ILE A 279 -8.70 0.84 -10.75
N PRO A 280 -9.63 -0.06 -10.42
CA PRO A 280 -10.85 0.31 -9.71
C PRO A 280 -10.58 0.54 -8.23
N ALA A 281 -9.61 1.40 -7.84
CA ALA A 281 -9.32 1.86 -6.48
C ALA A 281 -8.12 2.81 -6.42
N SER A 282 -7.95 3.46 -5.26
CA SER A 282 -6.66 4.06 -4.88
C SER A 282 -5.55 3.02 -4.84
N VAL A 283 -4.42 3.33 -5.49
CA VAL A 283 -3.22 2.50 -5.57
C VAL A 283 -2.29 2.81 -4.39
N GLY A 284 -1.92 1.78 -3.64
CA GLY A 284 -0.97 1.86 -2.53
C GLY A 284 0.44 1.39 -2.84
N GLY A 285 0.60 0.58 -3.88
CA GLY A 285 1.89 0.02 -4.25
C GLY A 285 1.87 -0.48 -5.69
N ILE A 286 3.02 -0.37 -6.35
CA ILE A 286 3.26 -0.87 -7.70
C ILE A 286 4.54 -1.69 -7.62
N LEU A 287 4.58 -2.83 -8.30
CA LEU A 287 5.73 -3.72 -8.33
C LEU A 287 5.83 -4.39 -9.70
N GLU A 288 7.02 -4.41 -10.30
CA GLU A 288 7.30 -5.25 -11.46
C GLU A 288 7.58 -6.69 -11.00
N TYR A 289 6.91 -7.65 -11.62
CA TYR A 289 7.11 -9.08 -11.38
C TYR A 289 7.06 -9.85 -12.70
N ARG A 290 8.23 -10.28 -13.17
CA ARG A 290 8.41 -10.92 -14.49
C ARG A 290 7.83 -10.00 -15.58
N ASP A 291 6.98 -10.53 -16.45
CA ASP A 291 6.36 -9.76 -17.54
C ASP A 291 5.09 -8.99 -17.14
N HIS A 292 4.89 -8.77 -15.84
CA HIS A 292 3.68 -8.15 -15.30
C HIS A 292 4.00 -7.05 -14.29
N ILE A 293 3.03 -6.16 -14.13
CA ILE A 293 2.97 -5.13 -13.10
C ILE A 293 1.88 -5.52 -12.11
N LEU A 294 2.27 -5.70 -10.86
CA LEU A 294 1.38 -5.94 -9.74
C LEU A 294 1.02 -4.60 -9.09
N VAL A 295 -0.27 -4.34 -8.93
CA VAL A 295 -0.78 -3.08 -8.37
C VAL A 295 -1.65 -3.37 -7.16
N VAL A 296 -1.24 -2.86 -6.00
CA VAL A 296 -1.99 -3.01 -4.76
C VAL A 296 -3.06 -1.92 -4.68
N SER A 297 -4.32 -2.33 -4.71
CA SER A 297 -5.47 -1.46 -4.48
C SER A 297 -5.80 -1.44 -2.97
N ILE A 298 -5.63 -0.29 -2.31
CA ILE A 298 -5.87 -0.14 -0.87
C ILE A 298 -7.37 -0.23 -0.55
N GLY A 299 -8.23 0.37 -1.40
CA GLY A 299 -9.67 0.45 -1.14
C GLY A 299 -10.38 -0.90 -1.10
N TYR A 300 -9.87 -1.89 -1.87
CA TYR A 300 -10.50 -3.21 -1.99
C TYR A 300 -9.64 -4.37 -1.48
N SER A 301 -8.45 -4.09 -0.94
CA SER A 301 -7.48 -5.12 -0.50
C SER A 301 -7.22 -6.17 -1.60
N ARG A 302 -6.89 -5.70 -2.82
CA ARG A 302 -6.65 -6.55 -3.98
C ARG A 302 -5.33 -6.23 -4.66
N ILE A 303 -4.71 -7.25 -5.25
CA ILE A 303 -3.58 -7.10 -6.16
C ILE A 303 -4.11 -7.28 -7.58
N HIS A 304 -4.00 -6.24 -8.38
CA HIS A 304 -4.27 -6.29 -9.82
C HIS A 304 -3.00 -6.71 -10.55
N LYS A 305 -3.16 -7.49 -11.62
CA LYS A 305 -2.07 -7.94 -12.46
C LYS A 305 -2.27 -7.33 -13.84
N VAL A 306 -1.35 -6.49 -14.27
CA VAL A 306 -1.40 -5.81 -15.57
C VAL A 306 -0.20 -6.27 -16.39
N THR A 307 -0.36 -6.54 -17.68
CA THR A 307 0.81 -6.79 -18.54
C THR A 307 1.62 -5.50 -18.71
N ARG A 308 2.88 -5.63 -19.12
CA ARG A 308 3.75 -4.50 -19.46
C ARG A 308 3.21 -3.61 -20.59
N GLU A 309 2.24 -4.11 -21.32
CA GLU A 309 1.56 -3.51 -22.47
C GLU A 309 0.19 -2.92 -22.08
N GLY A 310 -0.13 -2.93 -20.78
CA GLY A 310 -1.31 -2.27 -20.23
C GLY A 310 -2.60 -3.08 -20.27
N GLN A 311 -2.51 -4.40 -20.46
CA GLN A 311 -3.69 -5.27 -20.45
C GLN A 311 -3.97 -5.75 -19.01
N ASP A 312 -5.15 -5.43 -18.48
CA ASP A 312 -5.62 -5.97 -17.21
C ASP A 312 -5.85 -7.48 -17.34
N CYS A 313 -4.99 -8.25 -16.66
CA CYS A 313 -5.16 -9.68 -16.49
C CYS A 313 -6.15 -9.87 -15.34
N ARG A 314 -7.46 -9.76 -15.64
CA ARG A 314 -8.58 -9.80 -14.68
C ARG A 314 -8.23 -10.65 -13.44
N GLY A 315 -8.12 -9.94 -12.32
CA GLY A 315 -7.36 -10.34 -11.15
C GLY A 315 -7.71 -11.69 -10.52
N LEU A 316 -6.74 -12.23 -9.80
CA LEU A 316 -6.91 -13.41 -8.95
C LEU A 316 -8.03 -13.18 -7.94
N HIS A 317 -8.94 -14.15 -7.87
CA HIS A 317 -10.18 -14.05 -7.09
C HIS A 317 -9.97 -14.18 -5.57
N LYS A 318 -10.69 -13.32 -4.85
CA LYS A 318 -11.23 -13.44 -3.48
C LYS A 318 -10.39 -14.22 -2.45
N GLY A 319 -9.42 -13.54 -1.84
CA GLY A 319 -9.14 -13.77 -0.43
C GLY A 319 -10.18 -13.00 0.39
N HIS A 320 -10.99 -13.70 1.19
CA HIS A 320 -11.75 -13.05 2.26
C HIS A 320 -10.74 -12.61 3.32
N TRP A 321 -10.55 -11.31 3.47
CA TRP A 321 -9.69 -10.74 4.48
C TRP A 321 -10.50 -10.53 5.76
N SER A 322 -10.46 -11.48 6.68
CA SER A 322 -10.78 -11.22 8.08
C SER A 322 -9.54 -10.64 8.75
N VAL A 323 -9.59 -9.33 9.05
CA VAL A 323 -8.70 -8.77 10.07
C VAL A 323 -9.34 -9.17 11.40
N SER A 324 -8.80 -10.21 12.03
CA SER A 324 -9.07 -10.46 13.44
C SER A 324 -8.25 -9.46 14.24
N LEU A 325 -8.93 -8.52 14.90
CA LEU A 325 -8.37 -7.61 15.90
C LEU A 325 -7.77 -8.43 17.05
#